data_AF-A0A2E9CWK7-F1
#
_entry.id   AF-A0A2E9CWK7-F1
#
_cell.length_a   1.000
_cell.length_b   1.000
_cell.length_c   1.000
_cell.angle_alpha   90.00
_cell.angle_beta   90.00
_cell.angle_gamma   90.00
#
_symmetry.space_group_name_H-M   'P 1'
#
loop_
_entity.id
_entity.type
_entity.pdbx_description
1 polymer ?
#
loop_
_entity_poly.entity_id
_entity_poly.type
_entity_poly.pdbx_seq_one_letter_code
_entity_poly.pdbx_strand_id
1 'polypeptide(L)'
;MPVEICSVNSQLDKLEEISNKISLLISSGDYEKINHLDRIRKKIIFDMQEKNFKLDDQNKQTVLKLISKNQQIVSEFKKKNKESLSKTLNSRKCAKAYLATL
;
A
#
# COMPACT_ATOMS: atom_id res chain seq x y z
N MET A 1 31.84 -4.80 -16.43
CA MET A 1 30.74 -3.90 -16.00
C MET A 1 30.61 -4.04 -14.50
N PRO A 2 30.64 -2.95 -13.70
CA PRO A 2 30.48 -3.09 -12.26
C PRO A 2 29.01 -3.42 -11.96
N VAL A 3 28.82 -4.53 -11.24
CA VAL A 3 27.54 -4.93 -10.65
C VAL A 3 27.19 -3.87 -9.61
N GLU A 4 26.08 -3.15 -9.79
CA GLU A 4 25.59 -2.21 -8.76
C GLU A 4 25.44 -2.97 -7.45
N ILE A 5 26.29 -2.62 -6.48
CA ILE A 5 26.15 -3.07 -5.09
C ILE A 5 24.91 -2.35 -4.56
N CYS A 6 23.75 -3.00 -4.70
CA CYS A 6 22.50 -2.54 -4.10
C CYS A 6 22.69 -2.44 -2.59
N SER A 7 22.90 -1.23 -2.07
CA SER A 7 22.98 -0.97 -0.64
C SER A 7 21.61 -1.11 0.00
N VAL A 8 21.55 -1.43 1.29
CA VAL A 8 20.31 -1.50 2.07
C VAL A 8 19.49 -0.22 1.93
N ASN A 9 20.16 0.94 1.99
CA ASN A 9 19.52 2.25 1.84
C ASN A 9 18.80 2.37 0.49
N SER A 10 19.44 1.97 -0.62
CA SER A 10 18.80 2.03 -1.95
C SER A 10 17.55 1.14 -2.06
N GLN A 11 17.51 0.03 -1.32
CA GLN A 11 16.33 -0.84 -1.29
C GLN A 11 15.22 -0.24 -0.41
N LEU A 12 15.58 0.39 0.71
CA LEU A 12 14.64 1.11 1.56
C LEU A 12 14.02 2.32 0.84
N ASP A 13 14.81 3.07 0.08
CA ASP A 13 14.33 4.20 -0.72
C ASP A 13 13.32 3.72 -1.79
N LYS A 14 13.63 2.60 -2.47
CA LYS A 14 12.69 1.97 -3.42
C LYS A 14 11.38 1.53 -2.76
N LEU A 15 11.45 0.97 -1.55
CA LEU A 15 10.26 0.60 -0.77
C LEU A 15 9.42 1.82 -0.37
N GLU A 16 10.07 2.93 -0.04
CA GLU A 16 9.39 4.19 0.24
C GLU A 16 8.70 4.75 -1.00
N GLU A 17 9.40 4.82 -2.14
CA GLU A 17 8.82 5.27 -3.41
C GLU A 17 7.62 4.44 -3.82
N ILE A 18 7.71 3.10 -3.72
CA ILE A 18 6.60 2.21 -4.01
C ILE A 18 5.42 2.51 -3.07
N SER A 19 5.67 2.72 -1.78
CA SER A 19 4.62 3.03 -0.80
C SER A 19 3.92 4.36 -1.13
N ASN A 20 4.67 5.38 -1.52
CA ASN A 20 4.13 6.67 -1.94
C ASN A 20 3.31 6.55 -3.25
N LYS A 21 3.80 5.80 -4.24
CA LYS A 21 3.08 5.52 -5.50
C LYS A 21 1.79 4.76 -5.27
N ILE A 22 1.79 3.73 -4.41
CA ILE A 22 0.58 2.99 -4.03
C ILE A 22 -0.43 3.93 -3.37
N SER A 23 0.00 4.82 -2.47
CA SER A 23 -0.88 5.79 -1.82
C SER A 23 -1.61 6.68 -2.84
N LEU A 24 -0.91 7.15 -3.88
CA LEU A 24 -1.51 7.94 -4.95
C LEU A 24 -2.51 7.12 -5.78
N LEU A 25 -2.13 5.90 -6.18
CA LEU A 25 -2.96 5.04 -7.02
C LEU A 25 -4.22 4.52 -6.30
N ILE A 26 -4.18 4.42 -4.97
CA ILE A 26 -5.36 4.09 -4.16
C ILE A 26 -6.46 5.14 -4.38
N SER A 27 -6.10 6.42 -4.52
CA SER A 27 -7.07 7.48 -4.77
C SER A 27 -7.67 7.42 -6.17
N SER A 28 -6.91 6.93 -7.16
CA SER A 28 -7.38 6.76 -8.54
C SER A 28 -8.08 5.41 -8.79
N GLY A 29 -8.09 4.49 -7.83
CA GLY A 29 -8.71 3.17 -7.97
C GLY A 29 -8.01 2.24 -8.97
N ASP A 30 -6.74 2.51 -9.31
CA ASP A 30 -5.97 1.72 -10.30
C ASP A 30 -5.35 0.48 -9.63
N TYR A 31 -6.18 -0.52 -9.37
CA TYR A 31 -5.80 -1.73 -8.64
C TYR A 31 -4.80 -2.61 -9.40
N GLU A 32 -4.78 -2.55 -10.74
CA GLU A 32 -3.81 -3.32 -11.54
C GLU A 32 -2.38 -2.82 -11.30
N LYS A 33 -2.18 -1.49 -11.37
CA LYS A 33 -0.87 -0.90 -11.06
C LYS A 33 -0.47 -1.09 -9.61
N ILE A 34 -1.42 -1.02 -8.67
CA ILE A 34 -1.17 -1.33 -7.26
C ILE A 34 -0.67 -2.76 -7.09
N ASN A 35 -1.32 -3.73 -7.73
CA ASN A 35 -0.91 -5.13 -7.69
C ASN A 35 0.48 -5.36 -8.30
N HIS A 36 0.79 -4.67 -9.40
CA HIS A 36 2.12 -4.73 -10.01
C HIS A 36 3.20 -4.20 -9.07
N LEU A 37 2.97 -3.03 -8.46
CA LEU A 37 3.88 -2.44 -7.48
C LEU A 37 4.04 -3.31 -6.22
N ASP A 38 2.98 -3.98 -5.77
CA ASP A 38 3.04 -4.90 -4.64
C ASP A 38 3.91 -6.13 -4.93
N ARG A 39 3.86 -6.65 -6.16
CA ARG A 39 4.75 -7.75 -6.59
C ARG A 39 6.22 -7.31 -6.54
N ILE A 40 6.52 -6.11 -7.02
CA ILE A 40 7.88 -5.54 -6.96
C ILE A 40 8.33 -5.35 -5.51
N ARG A 41 7.46 -4.81 -4.65
CA ARG A 41 7.71 -4.65 -3.21
C ARG A 41 8.08 -5.96 -2.54
N LYS A 42 7.30 -7.02 -2.78
CA LYS A 42 7.55 -8.36 -2.24
C LYS A 42 8.88 -8.93 -2.73
N LYS A 43 9.22 -8.72 -4.00
CA LYS A 43 10.50 -9.14 -4.56
C LYS A 43 11.68 -8.44 -3.86
N ILE A 44 11.61 -7.12 -3.66
CA ILE A 44 12.66 -6.38 -2.93
C ILE A 44 12.85 -6.93 -1.52
N ILE A 45 11.75 -7.16 -0.78
CA ILE A 45 11.82 -7.72 0.58
C ILE A 45 12.45 -9.11 0.58
N PHE A 46 12.05 -9.97 -0.37
CA PHE A 46 12.61 -11.30 -0.52
C PHE A 46 14.11 -11.26 -0.81
N ASP A 47 14.53 -10.45 -1.78
CA ASP A 47 15.94 -10.26 -2.15
C ASP A 47 16.76 -9.72 -0.95
N MET A 48 16.15 -8.88 -0.11
CA MET A 48 16.79 -8.38 1.12
C MET A 48 16.96 -9.46 2.18
N GLN A 49 15.97 -10.35 2.33
CA GLN A 49 16.02 -11.48 3.26
C GLN A 49 17.04 -12.52 2.82
N GLU A 50 17.05 -12.89 1.55
CA GLU A 50 17.97 -13.88 0.97
C GLU A 50 19.44 -13.45 1.15
N LYS A 51 19.71 -12.15 0.99
CA LYS A 51 21.06 -11.57 1.15
C LYS A 51 21.49 -11.38 2.60
N ASN A 52 20.66 -11.72 3.59
CA ASN A 52 20.94 -11.55 5.02
C ASN A 52 21.53 -10.17 5.35
N PHE A 53 20.96 -9.10 4.77
CA PHE A 53 21.46 -7.76 5.04
C PHE A 53 21.40 -7.45 6.53
N LYS A 54 22.56 -7.14 7.12
CA LYS A 54 22.62 -6.59 8.47
C LYS A 54 22.06 -5.17 8.43
N LEU A 55 20.86 -5.00 8.98
CA LEU A 55 20.29 -3.68 9.20
C LEU A 55 20.99 -3.03 10.40
N ASP A 56 21.58 -1.86 10.18
CA ASP A 56 22.01 -1.02 11.29
C ASP A 56 20.78 -0.40 12.01
N ASP A 57 21.00 0.27 13.13
CA ASP A 57 19.89 0.82 13.91
C ASP A 57 19.16 1.95 13.15
N GLN A 58 19.84 2.67 12.26
CA GLN A 58 19.22 3.69 11.42
C GLN A 58 18.29 3.06 10.38
N ASN A 59 18.71 1.97 9.74
CA ASN A 59 17.89 1.19 8.81
C ASN A 59 16.66 0.61 9.50
N LYS A 60 16.80 0.08 10.71
CA LYS A 60 15.67 -0.41 11.51
C LYS A 60 14.66 0.70 11.79
N GLN A 61 15.13 1.89 12.18
CA GLN A 61 14.25 3.04 12.40
C GLN A 61 13.51 3.46 11.12
N THR A 62 14.19 3.48 9.98
CA THR A 62 13.55 3.77 8.68
C THR A 62 12.48 2.72 8.33
N VAL A 63 12.76 1.43 8.51
CA VAL A 63 11.78 0.36 8.29
C VAL A 63 10.56 0.52 9.21
N LEU A 64 10.77 0.80 10.50
CA LEU A 64 9.68 1.02 11.46
C LEU A 64 8.80 2.22 11.06
N LYS A 65 9.41 3.32 10.61
CA LYS A 65 8.68 4.48 10.07
C LYS A 65 7.84 4.11 8.85
N LEU A 66 8.40 3.35 7.91
CA LEU A 66 7.68 2.88 6.73
C LEU A 66 6.51 1.97 7.09
N ILE A 67 6.67 1.07 8.06
CA ILE A 67 5.59 0.22 8.56
C ILE A 67 4.47 1.08 9.16
N SER A 68 4.81 2.04 10.03
CA SER A 68 3.83 2.93 10.66
C SER A 68 3.03 3.73 9.64
N LYS A 69 3.72 4.34 8.66
CA LYS A 69 3.08 5.08 7.55
C LYS A 69 2.13 4.20 6.75
N ASN A 70 2.53 2.97 6.43
CA ASN A 70 1.70 2.03 5.68
C ASN A 70 0.48 1.58 6.50
N GLN A 71 0.60 1.39 7.81
CA GLN A 71 -0.53 1.07 8.69
C GLN A 71 -1.56 2.20 8.71
N GLN A 72 -1.11 3.46 8.74
CA GLN A 72 -1.99 4.61 8.66
C GLN A 72 -2.76 4.65 7.34
N ILE A 73 -2.05 4.53 6.20
CA ILE A 73 -2.67 4.54 4.86
C ILE A 73 -3.75 3.45 4.74
N VAL A 74 -3.47 2.24 5.22
CA VAL A 74 -4.44 1.12 5.21
C VAL A 74 -5.66 1.42 6.08
N SER A 75 -5.45 2.05 7.23
CA SER A 75 -6.53 2.38 8.17
C SER A 75 -7.47 3.44 7.59
N GLU A 76 -6.91 4.50 7.00
CA GLU A 76 -7.66 5.55 6.32
C GLU A 76 -8.46 5.00 5.13
N PHE A 77 -7.83 4.13 4.33
CA PHE A 77 -8.48 3.48 3.19
C PHE A 77 -9.67 2.60 3.63
N LYS A 78 -9.49 1.75 4.65
CA LYS A 78 -10.56 0.91 5.19
C LYS A 78 -11.73 1.74 5.69
N LYS A 79 -11.46 2.87 6.37
CA LYS A 79 -12.49 3.79 6.85
C LYS A 79 -13.29 4.39 5.69
N LYS A 80 -12.61 4.93 4.67
CA LYS A 80 -13.25 5.55 3.50
C LYS A 80 -14.13 4.55 2.72
N ASN A 81 -13.65 3.31 2.54
CA ASN A 81 -14.43 2.27 1.87
C ASN A 81 -15.67 1.86 2.66
N LYS A 82 -15.56 1.75 4.00
CA LYS A 82 -16.71 1.45 4.86
C LYS A 82 -17.78 2.53 4.75
N GLU A 83 -17.39 3.80 4.74
CA GLU A 83 -18.30 4.94 4.57
C GLU A 83 -18.98 4.94 3.19
N SER A 84 -18.21 4.70 2.12
CA SER A 84 -18.74 4.61 0.77
C SER A 84 -19.76 3.47 0.63
N LEU A 85 -19.43 2.28 1.11
CA LEU A 85 -20.32 1.11 1.08
C LEU A 85 -21.61 1.37 1.86
N SER A 86 -21.52 1.99 3.04
CA SER A 86 -22.69 2.36 3.85
C SER A 86 -23.64 3.29 3.08
N LYS A 87 -23.10 4.31 2.40
CA LYS A 87 -23.88 5.21 1.55
C LYS A 87 -24.59 4.45 0.42
N THR A 88 -23.86 3.60 -0.32
CA THR A 88 -24.45 2.80 -1.41
C THR A 88 -25.54 1.85 -0.90
N LEU A 89 -25.34 1.21 0.25
CA LEU A 89 -26.34 0.32 0.85
C LEU A 89 -27.61 1.10 1.24
N ASN A 90 -27.46 2.29 1.81
CA ASN A 90 -28.60 3.15 2.15
C ASN A 90 -29.35 3.60 0.88
N SER A 91 -28.64 4.07 -0.15
CA SER A 91 -29.25 4.42 -1.44
C SER A 91 -30.01 3.23 -2.04
N ARG A 92 -29.45 2.02 -1.97
CA ARG A 92 -30.11 0.79 -2.44
C ARG A 92 -31.37 0.47 -1.64
N LYS A 93 -31.36 0.65 -0.31
CA LYS A 93 -32.54 0.46 0.54
C LYS A 93 -33.65 1.44 0.18
N CYS A 94 -33.31 2.72 0.01
CA CYS A 94 -34.25 3.75 -0.43
C CYS A 94 -34.87 3.43 -1.79
N ALA A 95 -34.04 3.04 -2.78
CA ALA A 95 -34.51 2.67 -4.11
C ALA A 95 -35.46 1.46 -4.07
N LYS A 96 -35.14 0.43 -3.26
CA LYS A 96 -36.01 -0.73 -3.06
C LYS A 96 -37.36 -0.35 -2.44
N ALA A 97 -37.35 0.52 -1.42
CA ALA A 97 -38.58 0.98 -0.78
C ALA A 97 -39.46 1.77 -1.76
N TYR A 98 -38.87 2.65 -2.55
CA TYR A 98 -39.57 3.41 -3.60
C TYR A 98 -40.20 2.49 -4.66
N LEU A 99 -39.45 1.50 -5.16
CA LEU A 99 -39.97 0.54 -6.13
C LEU A 99 -41.10 -0.34 -5.56
N ALA A 100 -41.14 -0.58 -4.25
CA ALA A 100 -42.21 -1.34 -3.61
C ALA A 100 -43.50 -0.53 -3.42
N THR A 101 -43.45 0.79 -3.61
CA THR A 101 -44.62 1.68 -3.56
C THR A 101 -45.21 2.01 -4.94
N LEU A 102 -44.59 1.51 -6.01
CA LEU A 102 -45.09 1.53 -7.39
C LEU A 102 -45.91 0.27 -7.67
#